data_AF-A0A957HYX8-F1
#
_entry.id   AF-A0A957HYX8-F1
#
_cell.length_a   1.000
_cell.length_b   1.000
_cell.length_c   1.000
_cell.angle_alpha   90.00
_cell.angle_beta   90.00
_cell.angle_gamma   90.00
#
_symmetry.space_group_name_H-M   'P 1'
#
loop_
_entity.id
_entity.type
_entity.pdbx_description
1 polymer ?
#
loop_
_entity_poly.entity_id
_entity_poly.type
_entity_poly.pdbx_seq_one_letter_code
_entity_poly.pdbx_strand_id
1 'polypeptide(L)' 'PKAANEMENVEVLAKRDAAVAWCKHATAHALANGGKPWQYALIPHDAIAENMTLAGLAAQYRSE' A
#
# COMPACT_ATOMS: atom_id res chain seq x y z
N PRO A 1 2.56 -5.36 -6.39
CA PRO A 1 2.33 -6.80 -6.09
C PRO A 1 3.63 -7.44 -5.60
N LYS A 2 3.56 -8.36 -4.63
CA LYS A 2 4.71 -9.15 -4.15
C LYS A 2 4.41 -10.63 -4.13
N ALA A 3 5.43 -11.48 -4.18
CA ALA A 3 5.23 -12.92 -4.14
C ALA A 3 4.52 -13.28 -2.82
N ALA A 4 3.53 -14.17 -2.86
CA ALA A 4 2.67 -14.45 -1.70
C ALA A 4 3.46 -15.06 -0.53
N ASN A 5 4.46 -15.87 -0.86
CA ASN A 5 5.41 -16.44 0.10
C ASN A 5 6.44 -15.43 0.66
N GLU A 6 6.51 -14.21 0.12
CA GLU A 6 7.41 -13.15 0.59
C GLU A 6 6.70 -12.11 1.46
N MET A 7 5.40 -12.26 1.73
CA MET A 7 4.63 -11.24 2.46
C MET A 7 5.09 -11.05 3.91
N GLU A 8 5.74 -12.06 4.48
CA GLU A 8 6.36 -12.03 5.81
C GLU A 8 7.88 -11.84 5.75
N ASN A 9 8.45 -11.70 4.55
CA ASN A 9 9.89 -11.48 4.39
C ASN A 9 10.29 -10.15 5.01
N VAL A 10 11.33 -10.16 5.85
CA VAL A 10 11.82 -8.99 6.60
C VAL A 10 12.14 -7.81 5.68
N GLU A 11 12.73 -8.04 4.51
CA GLU A 11 13.03 -6.98 3.55
C GLU A 11 11.75 -6.38 2.94
N VAL A 12 10.75 -7.23 2.66
CA VAL A 12 9.44 -6.79 2.15
C VAL A 12 8.72 -5.95 3.21
N LEU A 13 8.73 -6.38 4.47
CA LEU A 13 8.16 -5.65 5.59
C LEU A 13 8.87 -4.31 5.84
N ALA A 14 10.21 -4.29 5.81
CA ALA A 14 10.98 -3.06 5.97
C ALA A 14 10.67 -2.04 4.84
N LYS A 15 10.50 -2.51 3.60
CA LYS A 15 10.10 -1.66 2.47
C LYS A 15 8.66 -1.17 2.60
N ARG A 16 7.74 -2.00 3.11
CA ARG A 16 6.36 -1.57 3.43
C ARG A 16 6.39 -0.44 4.44
N ASP A 17 7.14 -0.58 5.53
CA ASP A 17 7.17 0.42 6.60
C ASP A 17 7.73 1.76 6.11
N ALA A 18 8.78 1.72 5.29
CA ALA A 18 9.30 2.91 4.61
C ALA A 18 8.26 3.57 3.69
N ALA A 19 7.50 2.78 2.93
CA ALA A 19 6.45 3.30 2.06
C ALA A 19 5.28 3.92 2.85
N VAL A 20 4.89 3.31 3.98
CA VAL A 20 3.88 3.87 4.90
C VAL A 20 4.34 5.22 5.45
N ALA A 21 5.59 5.30 5.92
CA ALA A 21 6.16 6.56 6.40
C ALA A 21 6.15 7.64 5.31
N TRP A 22 6.51 7.28 4.08
CA TRP A 22 6.44 8.20 2.94
C TRP A 22 5.00 8.68 2.68
N CYS A 23 4.00 7.79 2.69
CA CYS A 23 2.59 8.17 2.50
C CYS A 23 2.11 9.14 3.58
N LYS A 24 2.59 9.04 4.82
CA LYS A 24 2.28 10.00 5.89
C LYS A 24 2.79 11.40 5.53
N HIS A 25 4.06 11.52 5.12
CA HIS A 25 4.63 12.80 4.69
C HIS A 25 3.97 13.35 3.42
N ALA A 26 3.75 12.50 2.42
CA ALA A 26 3.09 12.88 1.17
C ALA A 26 1.65 13.33 1.40
N THR A 27 0.93 12.69 2.32
CA THR A 27 -0.43 13.10 2.73
C THR A 27 -0.40 14.47 3.38
N ALA A 28 0.50 14.70 4.33
CA ALA A 28 0.61 16.02 4.99
C ALA A 28 0.87 17.13 3.97
N HIS A 29 1.79 16.89 3.03
CA HIS A 29 2.06 17.84 1.95
C HIS A 29 0.86 18.01 1.01
N ALA A 30 0.23 16.93 0.56
CA ALA A 30 -0.90 16.99 -0.36
C ALA A 30 -2.09 17.73 0.25
N LEU A 31 -2.45 17.44 1.50
CA LEU A 31 -3.55 18.10 2.20
C LEU A 31 -3.29 19.60 2.37
N ALA A 32 -2.05 19.99 2.67
CA ALA A 32 -1.66 21.41 2.75
C ALA A 32 -1.82 22.16 1.41
N ASN A 33 -1.88 21.44 0.29
CA ASN A 33 -2.02 21.98 -1.07
C ASN A 33 -3.38 21.65 -1.71
N GLY A 34 -4.40 21.26 -0.91
CA GLY A 34 -5.74 20.93 -1.41
C GLY A 34 -5.84 19.62 -2.20
N GLY A 35 -4.80 18.79 -2.11
CA GLY A 35 -4.73 17.45 -2.70
C GLY A 35 -5.40 16.37 -1.85
N LYS A 36 -5.34 15.13 -2.35
CA LYS A 36 -5.91 13.95 -1.69
C LYS A 36 -4.86 13.22 -0.83
N PRO A 37 -5.25 12.51 0.24
CA PRO A 37 -4.33 11.72 1.04
C PRO A 37 -3.76 10.55 0.23
N TRP A 38 -2.51 10.21 0.55
CA TRP A 38 -1.81 9.06 0.00
C TRP A 38 -2.02 7.84 0.87
N GLN A 39 -2.07 6.68 0.24
CA GLN A 39 -2.24 5.41 0.92
C GLN A 39 -1.34 4.36 0.28
N TYR A 40 -0.74 3.52 1.12
CA TYR A 40 0.00 2.35 0.69
C TYR A 40 -0.83 1.08 0.85
N ALA A 41 -0.71 0.16 -0.12
CA ALA A 41 -1.28 -1.17 -0.05
C ALA A 41 -0.25 -2.21 -0.52
N LEU A 42 0.06 -3.17 0.35
CA LEU A 42 0.96 -4.28 0.03
C LEU A 42 0.11 -5.47 -0.43
N ILE A 43 -0.04 -5.63 -1.74
CA ILE A 43 -0.93 -6.64 -2.33
C ILE A 43 -0.09 -7.88 -2.73
N PRO A 44 -0.42 -9.09 -2.26
CA PRO A 44 0.20 -10.31 -2.75
C PRO A 44 -0.26 -10.60 -4.19
N HIS A 45 0.62 -11.14 -5.03
CA HIS A 45 0.37 -11.30 -6.47
C HIS A 45 -0.81 -12.23 -6.80
N ASP A 46 -1.09 -13.20 -5.95
CA ASP A 46 -2.19 -14.17 -6.08
C ASP A 46 -3.56 -13.62 -5.67
N ALA A 47 -3.60 -12.48 -4.99
CA ALA A 47 -4.86 -11.79 -4.68
C ALA A 47 -5.40 -10.94 -5.85
N ILE A 48 -4.64 -10.77 -6.93
CA ILE A 48 -5.04 -9.96 -8.08
C ILE A 48 -5.74 -10.87 -9.10
N ALA A 49 -7.05 -10.67 -9.26
CA ALA A 49 -7.87 -11.32 -10.26
C ALA A 49 -8.59 -10.29 -11.14
N GLU A 50 -9.01 -10.69 -12.35
CA GLU A 50 -9.62 -9.80 -13.35
C GLU A 50 -10.93 -9.13 -12.86
N ASN A 51 -11.61 -9.75 -11.91
CA ASN A 51 -12.86 -9.24 -11.33
C ASN A 51 -12.65 -8.29 -10.13
N MET A 52 -11.40 -8.03 -9.72
CA MET A 52 -11.10 -7.17 -8.58
C MET A 52 -10.99 -5.70 -8.99
N THR A 53 -11.46 -4.80 -8.12
CA THR A 53 -11.24 -3.35 -8.30
C THR A 53 -10.07 -2.88 -7.46
N LEU A 54 -9.42 -1.79 -7.89
CA LEU A 54 -8.36 -1.17 -7.09
C LEU A 54 -8.87 -0.71 -5.72
N ALA A 55 -10.11 -0.22 -5.63
CA ALA A 55 -10.72 0.17 -4.37
C ALA A 55 -10.91 -1.04 -3.42
N GLY A 56 -11.37 -2.18 -3.94
CA GLY A 56 -11.50 -3.41 -3.16
C GLY A 56 -10.15 -3.93 -2.67
N LEU A 57 -9.15 -3.97 -3.54
CA LEU A 57 -7.77 -4.37 -3.17
C LEU A 57 -7.17 -3.41 -2.14
N ALA A 58 -7.37 -2.10 -2.30
CA ALA A 58 -6.88 -1.09 -1.35
C ALA A 58 -7.62 -1.14 -0.01
N ALA A 59 -8.87 -1.59 0.04
CA ALA A 59 -9.59 -1.81 1.29
C ALA A 59 -9.06 -3.04 2.03
N GLN A 60 -8.73 -4.11 1.29
CA GLN A 60 -8.26 -5.38 1.87
C GLN A 60 -6.79 -5.35 2.32
N TYR A 61 -5.93 -4.62 1.59
CA TYR A 61 -4.47 -4.68 1.76
C TYR A 61 -3.84 -3.34 2.20
N ARG A 62 -4.65 -2.41 2.73
CA ARG A 62 -4.14 -1.16 3.31
C ARG A 62 -3.13 -1.47 4.41
N SER A 63 -1.97 -0.81 4.37
CA SER A 63 -1.05 -0.78 5.51
C SER A 63 -1.39 0.39 6.44
N GLU A 64 -1.41 0.15 7.75
CA GLU A 64 -1.66 1.14 8.81
C GLU A 64 -0.44 2.03 9.12
#